data_AF-A0AAU3GDJ5-F1
#
_entry.id   AF-A0AAU3GDJ5-F1
#
_cell.length_a   1.000
_cell.length_b   1.000
_cell.length_c   1.000
_cell.angle_alpha   90.00
_cell.angle_beta   90.00
_cell.angle_gamma   90.00
#
_symmetry.space_group_name_H-M   'P 1'
#
loop_
_entity.id
_entity.type
_entity.pdbx_description
1 polymer ?
#
loop_
_entity_poly.entity_id
_entity_poly.type
_entity_poly.pdbx_seq_one_letter_code
_entity_poly.pdbx_strand_id
1 'polypeptide(L)'
;MRDLAAEWSGLAGGSPAALAVGAELVGRWSEPHRRYHTLDHLRSVLTAIEPIAVLAADPVAVRLAAWFHDAVYDGRPGRDEERSAQLARSRLPRLLPLPGTARPEHPPASGAGRPAGTGDRWSPGGGLGLVGEVARLVRLTATHDPAPGDRDGEVLCDADLAVLAGPGYDAYARAVREEYRHVPDEAFRAGRSRVLESLLAMPSLYRTPVARDLWESSARENVRAELAALA
;
A
#
# COMPACT_ATOMS: atom_id res chain seq x y z
N MET A 1 13.07 7.79 13.64
CA MET A 1 11.66 7.55 13.26
C MET A 1 11.40 8.31 11.97
N ARG A 2 10.78 7.70 10.97
CA ARG A 2 10.52 8.30 9.64
C ARG A 2 9.63 9.55 9.77
N ASP A 3 10.11 10.66 9.20
CA ASP A 3 9.36 11.92 9.14
C ASP A 3 8.37 11.88 7.97
N LEU A 4 7.11 11.57 8.30
CA LEU A 4 6.02 11.41 7.34
C LEU A 4 5.70 12.72 6.59
N ALA A 5 5.89 13.89 7.21
CA ALA A 5 5.62 15.17 6.56
C ALA A 5 6.68 15.48 5.49
N ALA A 6 7.95 15.24 5.82
CA ALA A 6 9.06 15.39 4.87
C ALA A 6 8.93 14.39 3.71
N GLU A 7 8.58 13.14 4.01
CA GLU A 7 8.41 12.08 3.02
C GLU A 7 7.25 12.36 2.05
N TRP A 8 6.09 12.80 2.58
CA TRP A 8 4.98 13.24 1.73
C TRP A 8 5.37 14.42 0.85
N SER A 9 6.08 15.41 1.41
CA SER A 9 6.52 16.59 0.65
C SER A 9 7.51 16.23 -0.45
N GLY A 10 8.38 15.23 -0.23
CA GLY A 10 9.27 14.70 -1.26
C GLY A 10 8.53 13.97 -2.39
N LEU A 11 7.44 13.28 -2.06
CA LEU A 11 6.63 12.50 -3.01
C LEU A 11 5.65 13.38 -3.82
N ALA A 12 4.94 14.27 -3.13
CA ALA A 12 3.83 15.06 -3.69
C ALA A 12 4.16 16.54 -3.92
N GLY A 13 5.33 17.00 -3.47
CA GLY A 13 5.78 18.38 -3.58
C GLY A 13 5.35 19.26 -2.40
N GLY A 14 5.84 20.50 -2.40
CA GLY A 14 5.57 21.49 -1.34
C GLY A 14 4.46 22.49 -1.64
N SER A 15 3.60 22.23 -2.62
CA SER A 15 2.49 23.14 -2.93
C SER A 15 1.48 23.19 -1.76
N PRO A 16 0.73 24.29 -1.56
CA PRO A 16 -0.29 24.35 -0.51
C PRO A 16 -1.31 23.21 -0.60
N ALA A 17 -1.67 22.78 -1.82
CA ALA A 17 -2.55 21.64 -2.05
C ALA A 17 -1.91 20.31 -1.59
N ALA A 18 -0.63 20.09 -1.91
CA ALA A 18 0.10 18.90 -1.47
C ALA A 18 0.23 18.85 0.06
N LEU A 19 0.64 19.95 0.70
CA LEU A 19 0.75 20.03 2.16
C LEU A 19 -0.60 19.78 2.85
N ALA A 20 -1.70 20.32 2.30
CA ALA A 20 -3.04 20.10 2.84
C ALA A 20 -3.48 18.62 2.74
N VAL A 21 -3.22 17.94 1.62
CA VAL A 21 -3.54 16.51 1.48
C VAL A 21 -2.68 15.65 2.41
N GLY A 22 -1.39 15.97 2.55
CA GLY A 22 -0.50 15.26 3.49
C GLY A 22 -0.98 15.39 4.93
N ALA A 23 -1.34 16.60 5.35
CA ALA A 23 -1.91 16.84 6.68
C ALA A 23 -3.25 16.11 6.88
N GLU A 24 -4.13 16.08 5.87
CA GLU A 24 -5.39 15.31 5.90
C GLU A 24 -5.10 13.82 6.13
N LEU A 25 -4.17 13.24 5.38
CA LEU A 25 -3.81 11.82 5.51
C LEU A 25 -3.24 11.52 6.89
N VAL A 26 -2.28 12.32 7.37
CA VAL A 26 -1.73 12.15 8.73
C VAL A 26 -2.85 12.22 9.78
N GLY A 27 -3.80 13.15 9.65
CA GLY A 27 -4.94 13.26 10.54
C GLY A 27 -5.80 11.98 10.56
N ARG A 28 -6.09 11.43 9.37
CA ARG A 28 -6.86 10.17 9.22
C ARG A 28 -6.15 8.97 9.86
N TRP A 29 -4.86 8.80 9.57
CA TRP A 29 -4.04 7.75 10.18
C TRP A 29 -3.85 7.92 11.70
N SER A 30 -4.19 9.08 12.25
CA SER A 30 -4.12 9.40 13.68
C SER A 30 -5.47 9.34 14.40
N GLU A 31 -6.54 8.88 13.74
CA GLU A 31 -7.87 8.85 14.36
C GLU A 31 -7.88 7.99 15.65
N PRO A 32 -8.48 8.47 16.77
CA PRO A 32 -8.31 7.85 18.09
C PRO A 32 -8.84 6.42 18.24
N HIS A 33 -9.70 5.95 17.34
CA HIS A 33 -10.25 4.60 17.37
C HIS A 33 -9.29 3.55 16.79
N ARG A 34 -8.28 3.96 16.02
CA ARG A 34 -7.29 3.06 15.43
C ARG A 34 -6.34 2.54 16.50
N ARG A 35 -5.94 1.29 16.37
CA ARG A 35 -5.02 0.62 17.31
C ARG A 35 -3.87 -0.04 16.57
N TYR A 36 -4.14 -0.67 15.44
CA TYR A 36 -3.12 -1.21 14.55
C TYR A 36 -2.94 -0.32 13.32
N HIS A 37 -4.02 0.05 12.63
CA HIS A 37 -3.98 0.85 11.40
C HIS A 37 -3.70 2.34 11.67
N THR A 38 -2.49 2.61 12.18
CA THR A 38 -2.01 3.90 12.69
C THR A 38 -0.85 4.43 11.85
N LEU A 39 -0.33 5.61 12.20
CA LEU A 39 0.90 6.14 11.59
C LEU A 39 2.09 5.18 11.68
N ASP A 40 2.15 4.31 12.70
CA ASP A 40 3.24 3.34 12.82
C ASP A 40 3.12 2.22 11.79
N HIS A 41 1.90 1.80 11.44
CA HIS A 41 1.68 0.90 10.30
C HIS A 41 2.11 1.55 9.00
N LEU A 42 1.64 2.77 8.71
CA LEU A 42 2.04 3.51 7.51
C LEU A 42 3.57 3.64 7.39
N ARG A 43 4.28 3.99 8.47
CA ARG A 43 5.75 4.03 8.49
C ARG A 43 6.38 2.69 8.19
N SER A 44 5.79 1.61 8.69
CA SER A 44 6.28 0.25 8.49
C SER A 44 6.12 -0.18 7.03
N VAL A 45 4.96 0.09 6.42
CA VAL A 45 4.72 -0.17 4.98
C VAL A 45 5.67 0.64 4.11
N LEU A 46 5.82 1.95 4.35
CA LEU A 46 6.73 2.80 3.58
C LEU A 46 8.19 2.36 3.69
N THR A 47 8.60 1.88 4.88
CA THR A 47 9.93 1.31 5.09
C THR A 47 10.09 -0.03 4.37
N ALA A 48 9.07 -0.88 4.38
CA ALA A 48 9.07 -2.16 3.68
C ALA A 48 9.11 -1.99 2.15
N ILE A 49 8.55 -0.91 1.62
CA ILE A 49 8.63 -0.59 0.18
C ILE A 49 10.09 -0.34 -0.26
N GLU A 50 10.94 0.27 0.56
CA GLU A 50 12.29 0.69 0.15
C GLU A 50 13.15 -0.39 -0.52
N PRO A 51 13.35 -1.59 0.08
CA PRO A 51 14.18 -2.64 -0.53
C PRO A 51 13.58 -3.25 -1.81
N ILE A 52 12.27 -3.13 -2.03
CA ILE A 52 11.55 -3.76 -3.14
C ILE A 52 11.00 -2.76 -4.17
N ALA A 53 11.15 -1.45 -3.95
CA ALA A 53 10.63 -0.40 -4.82
C ALA A 53 11.15 -0.50 -6.26
N VAL A 54 12.39 -0.97 -6.45
CA VAL A 54 12.99 -1.18 -7.78
C VAL A 54 12.25 -2.24 -8.62
N LEU A 55 11.50 -3.12 -7.96
CA LEU A 55 10.71 -4.15 -8.61
C LEU A 55 9.37 -3.62 -9.13
N ALA A 56 8.87 -2.48 -8.64
CA ALA A 56 7.66 -1.86 -9.12
C ALA A 56 7.83 -1.33 -10.57
N ALA A 57 6.74 -1.32 -11.34
CA ALA A 57 6.68 -0.64 -12.63
C ALA A 57 6.53 0.88 -12.46
N ASP A 58 5.73 1.33 -11.49
CA ASP A 58 5.60 2.72 -11.06
C ASP A 58 5.76 2.83 -9.53
N PRO A 59 7.00 3.04 -9.04
CA PRO A 59 7.27 3.19 -7.61
C PRO A 59 6.56 4.40 -6.97
N VAL A 60 6.20 5.43 -7.76
CA VAL A 60 5.47 6.61 -7.26
C VAL A 60 4.02 6.21 -7.01
N ALA A 61 3.38 5.47 -7.92
CA ALA A 61 2.04 4.94 -7.73
C ALA A 61 1.95 4.05 -6.48
N VAL A 62 2.91 3.15 -6.29
CA VAL A 62 2.98 2.27 -5.12
C VAL A 62 3.07 3.08 -3.81
N ARG A 63 3.96 4.08 -3.73
CA ARG A 63 4.09 4.90 -2.52
C ARG A 63 2.83 5.72 -2.25
N LEU A 64 2.22 6.30 -3.27
CA LEU A 64 0.95 7.00 -3.11
C LEU A 64 -0.14 6.04 -2.62
N ALA A 65 -0.24 4.84 -3.20
CA ALA A 65 -1.19 3.83 -2.75
C ALA A 65 -0.98 3.44 -1.28
N ALA A 66 0.27 3.29 -0.83
CA ALA A 66 0.58 3.04 0.57
C ALA A 66 0.05 4.14 1.50
N TRP A 67 0.15 5.42 1.11
CA TRP A 67 -0.43 6.53 1.87
C TRP A 67 -1.95 6.50 1.96
N PHE A 68 -2.62 6.00 0.91
CA PHE A 68 -4.07 6.01 0.82
C PHE A 68 -4.75 4.72 1.30
N HIS A 69 -4.10 3.55 1.31
CA HIS A 69 -4.82 2.27 1.37
C HIS A 69 -5.78 2.12 2.56
N ASP A 70 -5.36 2.51 3.77
CA ASP A 70 -6.23 2.55 4.97
C ASP A 70 -6.50 3.98 5.48
N ALA A 71 -6.39 4.97 4.61
CA ALA A 71 -6.72 6.36 4.95
C ALA A 71 -8.20 6.54 5.34
N VAL A 72 -9.07 5.62 4.93
CA VAL A 72 -10.40 5.42 5.52
C VAL A 72 -10.39 4.07 6.23
N TYR A 73 -10.80 4.03 7.49
CA TYR A 73 -10.83 2.79 8.27
C TYR A 73 -11.94 2.80 9.31
N ASP A 74 -13.02 2.10 8.99
CA ASP A 74 -14.16 1.84 9.86
C ASP A 74 -14.19 0.36 10.33
N GLY A 75 -13.16 -0.42 9.99
CA GLY A 75 -13.09 -1.87 10.27
C GLY A 75 -14.00 -2.69 9.37
N ARG A 76 -14.19 -2.27 8.11
CA ARG A 76 -15.11 -2.89 7.15
C ARG A 76 -14.37 -3.28 5.86
N PRO A 77 -13.78 -4.49 5.82
CA PRO A 77 -13.02 -4.98 4.66
C PRO A 77 -13.80 -4.87 3.34
N GLY A 78 -13.10 -4.52 2.28
CA GLY A 78 -13.60 -4.17 0.95
C GLY A 78 -14.26 -2.79 0.84
N ARG A 79 -14.99 -2.34 1.87
CA ARG A 79 -15.64 -1.01 1.85
C ARG A 79 -14.67 0.11 2.19
N ASP A 80 -13.76 -0.13 3.12
CA ASP A 80 -12.78 0.85 3.55
C ASP A 80 -11.78 1.13 2.43
N GLU A 81 -11.29 0.10 1.76
CA GLU A 81 -10.39 0.15 0.60
C GLU A 81 -11.06 0.85 -0.58
N GLU A 82 -12.33 0.59 -0.87
CA GLU A 82 -13.07 1.33 -1.91
C GLU A 82 -13.18 2.82 -1.58
N ARG A 83 -13.45 3.17 -0.32
CA ARG A 83 -13.54 4.57 0.12
C ARG A 83 -12.17 5.26 0.11
N SER A 84 -11.12 4.57 0.52
CA SER A 84 -9.73 5.00 0.41
C SER A 84 -9.34 5.24 -1.05
N ALA A 85 -9.74 4.36 -1.97
CA ALA A 85 -9.51 4.52 -3.41
C ALA A 85 -10.27 5.73 -3.99
N GLN A 86 -11.51 5.95 -3.54
CA GLN A 86 -12.29 7.14 -3.91
C GLN A 86 -11.67 8.43 -3.36
N LEU A 87 -11.15 8.38 -2.14
CA LEU A 87 -10.40 9.49 -1.55
C LEU A 87 -9.18 9.81 -2.42
N ALA A 88 -8.38 8.81 -2.81
CA ALA A 88 -7.23 9.00 -3.70
C ALA A 88 -7.64 9.64 -5.03
N ARG A 89 -8.71 9.13 -5.67
CA ARG A 89 -9.26 9.69 -6.91
C ARG A 89 -9.69 11.15 -6.79
N SER A 90 -10.18 11.55 -5.62
CA SER A 90 -10.62 12.93 -5.37
C SER A 90 -9.48 13.91 -5.10
N ARG A 91 -8.38 13.44 -4.49
CA ARG A 91 -7.27 14.29 -4.02
C ARG A 91 -6.15 14.42 -5.02
N LEU A 92 -5.70 13.30 -5.59
CA LEU A 92 -4.53 13.25 -6.46
C LEU A 92 -4.61 14.17 -7.70
N PRO A 93 -5.75 14.39 -8.37
CA PRO A 93 -5.82 15.32 -9.49
C PRO A 93 -5.34 16.74 -9.18
N ARG A 94 -5.48 17.18 -7.93
CA ARG A 94 -5.07 18.52 -7.47
C ARG A 94 -3.57 18.64 -7.22
N LEU A 95 -2.86 17.51 -7.20
CA LEU A 95 -1.43 17.44 -6.91
C LEU A 95 -0.59 17.34 -8.19
N LEU A 96 -1.23 17.18 -9.35
CA LEU A 96 -0.55 16.93 -10.61
C LEU A 96 -0.15 18.23 -11.33
N PRO A 97 1.00 18.25 -12.03
CA PRO A 97 2.00 17.18 -12.08
C PRO A 97 2.79 17.06 -10.76
N LEU A 98 3.16 15.83 -10.38
CA LEU A 98 3.98 15.59 -9.19
C LEU A 98 5.45 15.97 -9.46
N PRO A 99 6.25 16.29 -8.43
CA PRO A 99 7.68 16.51 -8.59
C PRO A 99 8.37 15.36 -9.32
N GLY A 100 9.30 15.68 -10.24
CA GLY A 100 10.06 14.66 -10.96
C GLY A 100 9.26 13.85 -12.01
N THR A 101 7.96 14.10 -12.18
CA THR A 101 7.13 13.45 -13.21
C THR A 101 6.99 14.27 -14.50
N ALA A 102 7.49 15.51 -14.51
CA ALA A 102 7.57 16.32 -15.72
C ALA A 102 8.54 15.66 -16.71
N ARG A 103 8.08 15.38 -17.94
CA ARG A 103 8.99 15.00 -19.03
C ARG A 103 9.99 16.15 -19.25
N PRO A 104 11.28 15.87 -19.50
CA PRO A 104 12.16 16.89 -20.04
C PRO A 104 11.56 17.39 -21.36
N GLU A 105 11.30 18.70 -21.44
CA GLU A 105 10.81 19.34 -22.64
C GLU A 105 11.80 19.03 -23.78
N HIS A 106 11.35 18.28 -24.80
CA HIS A 106 12.12 18.18 -26.03
C HIS A 106 11.95 19.49 -26.80
N PRO A 107 13.03 20.16 -27.24
CA PRO A 107 12.89 21.24 -28.20
C PRO A 107 12.19 20.72 -29.47
N PRO A 108 11.44 21.56 -30.21
CA PRO A 108 10.70 21.12 -31.37
C PRO A 108 11.64 20.48 -32.40
N ALA A 109 11.41 19.20 -32.69
CA ALA A 109 12.13 18.48 -33.73
C ALA A 109 11.79 19.09 -35.09
N SER A 110 12.80 19.62 -35.77
CA SER A 110 12.75 19.95 -37.19
C SER A 110 12.60 18.66 -38.00
N GLY A 111 11.41 18.48 -38.59
CA GLY A 111 11.04 17.68 -39.77
C GLY A 111 11.79 16.38 -40.09
N ALA A 112 11.06 15.24 -40.07
CA ALA A 112 10.88 14.33 -41.22
C ALA A 112 10.15 13.02 -40.80
N GLY A 113 9.07 12.68 -41.54
CA GLY A 113 8.54 11.34 -41.87
C GLY A 113 8.33 10.28 -40.78
N ARG A 114 7.07 9.83 -40.59
CA ARG A 114 6.71 8.54 -39.95
C ARG A 114 5.95 7.65 -40.93
N PRO A 115 6.21 6.32 -40.99
CA PRO A 115 5.21 5.36 -41.46
C PRO A 115 4.37 4.80 -40.30
N ALA A 116 3.17 4.34 -40.65
CA ALA A 116 2.15 3.77 -39.79
C ALA A 116 2.37 2.27 -39.51
N GLY A 117 1.98 1.78 -38.33
CA GLY A 117 1.90 0.35 -38.05
C GLY A 117 1.85 -0.05 -36.57
N THR A 118 0.63 -0.28 -36.09
CA THR A 118 0.15 -1.33 -35.15
C THR A 118 0.77 -1.53 -33.75
N GLY A 119 -0.13 -1.54 -32.77
CA GLY A 119 0.03 -2.13 -31.44
C GLY A 119 -0.21 -1.10 -30.35
N ASP A 120 -1.37 -1.17 -29.69
CA ASP A 120 -1.64 -0.42 -28.46
C ASP A 120 -0.63 -0.83 -27.40
N ARG A 121 0.46 -0.08 -27.38
CA ARG A 121 1.52 -0.11 -26.40
C ARG A 121 1.02 0.76 -25.25
N TRP A 122 0.58 0.14 -24.16
CA TRP A 122 0.35 0.85 -22.91
C TRP A 122 1.54 1.78 -22.65
N SER A 123 1.27 3.08 -22.58
CA SER A 123 2.27 4.10 -22.35
C SER A 123 2.15 4.55 -20.89
N PRO A 124 3.19 4.43 -20.06
CA PRO A 124 3.20 5.10 -18.78
C PRO A 124 3.29 6.62 -19.04
N GLY A 125 2.58 7.43 -18.25
CA GLY A 125 2.84 8.88 -18.22
C GLY A 125 1.69 9.79 -18.66
N GLY A 126 0.52 9.62 -18.06
CA GLY A 126 -0.49 10.67 -17.98
C GLY A 126 -1.03 10.76 -16.55
N GLY A 127 -1.31 11.97 -16.07
CA GLY A 127 -1.83 12.19 -14.71
C GLY A 127 -3.10 11.39 -14.39
N LEU A 128 -3.96 11.14 -15.38
CA LEU A 128 -5.15 10.30 -15.24
C LEU A 128 -4.81 8.80 -15.10
N GLY A 129 -3.71 8.33 -15.71
CA GLY A 129 -3.23 6.96 -15.58
C GLY A 129 -2.74 6.68 -14.16
N LEU A 130 -1.95 7.60 -13.59
CA LEU A 130 -1.46 7.49 -12.21
C LEU A 130 -2.61 7.45 -11.18
N VAL A 131 -3.60 8.33 -11.31
CA VAL A 131 -4.76 8.35 -10.40
C VAL A 131 -5.55 7.05 -10.47
N GLY A 132 -5.73 6.52 -11.69
CA GLY A 132 -6.39 5.24 -11.91
C GLY A 132 -5.63 4.10 -11.24
N GLU A 133 -4.30 4.08 -11.40
CA GLU A 133 -3.43 3.04 -10.87
C GLU A 133 -3.36 3.05 -9.34
N VAL A 134 -3.15 4.22 -8.71
CA VAL A 134 -3.17 4.33 -7.24
C VAL A 134 -4.50 3.81 -6.68
N ALA A 135 -5.62 4.16 -7.31
CA ALA A 135 -6.92 3.70 -6.86
C ALA A 135 -7.14 2.19 -7.08
N ARG A 136 -6.50 1.58 -8.10
CA ARG A 136 -6.53 0.14 -8.33
C ARG A 136 -5.73 -0.59 -7.26
N LEU A 137 -4.51 -0.11 -6.98
CA LEU A 137 -3.62 -0.64 -5.95
C LEU A 137 -4.24 -0.56 -4.56
N VAL A 138 -4.88 0.56 -4.21
CA VAL A 138 -5.60 0.69 -2.94
C VAL A 138 -6.74 -0.33 -2.81
N ARG A 139 -7.49 -0.62 -3.89
CA ARG A 139 -8.52 -1.67 -3.83
C ARG A 139 -7.93 -3.07 -3.66
N LEU A 140 -6.75 -3.30 -4.20
CA LEU A 140 -6.09 -4.61 -4.18
C LEU A 140 -5.69 -5.03 -2.76
N THR A 141 -5.46 -4.09 -1.84
CA THR A 141 -5.17 -4.40 -0.43
C THR A 141 -6.37 -5.01 0.31
N ALA A 142 -7.56 -5.08 -0.28
CA ALA A 142 -8.67 -5.81 0.31
C ALA A 142 -8.47 -7.33 0.27
N THR A 143 -7.68 -7.83 -0.67
CA THR A 143 -7.42 -9.27 -0.85
C THR A 143 -5.95 -9.65 -0.73
N HIS A 144 -5.05 -8.68 -0.89
CA HIS A 144 -3.59 -8.90 -0.96
C HIS A 144 -3.17 -9.95 -2.00
N ASP A 145 -3.96 -10.07 -3.07
CA ASP A 145 -3.78 -11.12 -4.08
C ASP A 145 -3.56 -10.52 -5.49
N PRO A 146 -2.39 -9.94 -5.76
CA PRO A 146 -2.03 -9.48 -7.09
C PRO A 146 -1.93 -10.65 -8.07
N ALA A 147 -2.31 -10.40 -9.33
CA ALA A 147 -2.04 -11.34 -10.41
C ALA A 147 -0.52 -11.48 -10.62
N PRO A 148 0.00 -12.66 -10.99
CA PRO A 148 1.42 -12.82 -11.29
C PRO A 148 1.89 -11.84 -12.38
N GLY A 149 2.93 -11.06 -12.08
CA GLY A 149 3.45 -10.02 -12.97
C GLY A 149 2.77 -8.65 -12.82
N ASP A 150 1.80 -8.50 -11.92
CA ASP A 150 1.30 -7.20 -11.45
C ASP A 150 2.34 -6.58 -10.50
N ARG A 151 3.44 -6.07 -11.09
CA ARG A 151 4.63 -5.62 -10.35
C ARG A 151 4.34 -4.56 -9.28
N ASP A 152 3.40 -3.65 -9.54
CA ASP A 152 3.03 -2.61 -8.57
C ASP A 152 2.18 -3.20 -7.43
N GLY A 153 1.25 -4.09 -7.76
CA GLY A 153 0.44 -4.82 -6.78
C GLY A 153 1.27 -5.75 -5.90
N GLU A 154 2.20 -6.50 -6.49
CA GLU A 154 3.15 -7.38 -5.79
C GLU A 154 3.96 -6.60 -4.76
N VAL A 155 4.52 -5.44 -5.13
CA VAL A 155 5.30 -4.62 -4.20
C VAL A 155 4.43 -4.04 -3.07
N LEU A 156 3.24 -3.52 -3.39
CA LEU A 156 2.37 -2.95 -2.36
C LEU A 156 1.89 -4.01 -1.37
N CYS A 157 1.39 -5.15 -1.86
CA CYS A 157 0.88 -6.22 -1.01
C CYS A 157 2.00 -6.84 -0.16
N ASP A 158 3.19 -7.04 -0.72
CA ASP A 158 4.33 -7.54 0.05
C ASP A 158 4.73 -6.58 1.17
N ALA A 159 4.77 -5.27 0.88
CA ALA A 159 5.11 -4.27 1.87
C ALA A 159 4.06 -4.12 2.98
N ASP A 160 2.78 -4.22 2.65
CA ASP A 160 1.69 -4.16 3.62
C ASP A 160 1.69 -5.37 4.56
N LEU A 161 1.96 -6.57 4.01
CA LEU A 161 2.07 -7.80 4.78
C LEU A 161 3.41 -7.97 5.51
N ALA A 162 4.42 -7.12 5.25
CA ALA A 162 5.76 -7.26 5.84
C ALA A 162 5.76 -7.23 7.38
N VAL A 163 4.74 -6.63 8.01
CA VAL A 163 4.53 -6.66 9.46
C VAL A 163 4.49 -8.09 10.01
N LEU A 164 4.06 -9.07 9.20
CA LEU A 164 3.95 -10.46 9.61
C LEU A 164 5.32 -11.04 9.96
N ALA A 165 6.39 -10.57 9.33
CA ALA A 165 7.77 -10.96 9.63
C ALA A 165 8.43 -10.12 10.73
N GLY A 166 7.74 -9.12 11.28
CA GLY A 166 8.31 -8.19 12.23
C GLY A 166 8.74 -8.87 13.54
N PRO A 167 9.89 -8.49 14.14
CA PRO A 167 10.33 -9.01 15.43
C PRO A 167 9.44 -8.61 16.61
N GLY A 168 8.51 -7.66 16.40
CA GLY A 168 7.52 -7.20 17.37
C GLY A 168 6.12 -7.78 17.14
N TYR A 169 6.01 -8.98 16.53
CA TYR A 169 4.74 -9.56 16.10
C TYR A 169 3.68 -9.64 17.21
N ASP A 170 4.06 -9.98 18.45
CA ASP A 170 3.11 -10.03 19.57
C ASP A 170 2.45 -8.68 19.85
N ALA A 171 3.18 -7.57 19.63
CA ALA A 171 2.61 -6.24 19.74
C ALA A 171 1.63 -5.93 18.61
N TYR A 172 1.94 -6.37 17.40
CA TYR A 172 1.02 -6.33 16.26
C TYR A 172 -0.26 -7.12 16.55
N ALA A 173 -0.16 -8.39 16.96
CA ALA A 173 -1.33 -9.23 17.23
C ALA A 173 -2.21 -8.65 18.35
N ARG A 174 -1.61 -8.10 19.41
CA ARG A 174 -2.34 -7.42 20.50
C ARG A 174 -3.03 -6.15 20.03
N ALA A 175 -2.36 -5.35 19.18
CA ALA A 175 -2.95 -4.13 18.62
C ALA A 175 -4.17 -4.47 17.74
N VAL A 176 -4.08 -5.52 16.92
CA VAL A 176 -5.22 -6.06 16.17
C VAL A 176 -6.34 -6.51 17.11
N ARG A 177 -6.02 -7.27 18.18
CA ARG A 177 -7.05 -7.69 19.15
C ARG A 177 -7.78 -6.49 19.78
N GLU A 178 -7.04 -5.46 20.18
CA GLU A 178 -7.61 -4.24 20.79
C GLU A 178 -8.46 -3.45 19.79
N GLU A 179 -8.08 -3.40 18.51
CA GLU A 179 -8.88 -2.77 17.46
C GLU A 179 -10.26 -3.43 17.32
N TYR A 180 -10.27 -4.76 17.38
CA TYR A 180 -11.49 -5.57 17.33
C TYR A 180 -12.07 -5.87 18.72
N ARG A 181 -11.75 -5.10 19.77
CA ARG A 181 -12.26 -5.32 21.15
C ARG A 181 -13.78 -5.38 21.25
N HIS A 182 -14.48 -4.78 20.30
CA HIS A 182 -15.94 -4.78 20.19
C HIS A 182 -16.51 -6.12 19.70
N VAL A 183 -15.67 -6.97 19.10
CA VAL A 183 -16.01 -8.34 18.69
C VAL A 183 -15.82 -9.27 19.89
N PRO A 184 -16.81 -10.12 20.23
CA PRO A 184 -16.69 -11.12 21.28
C PRO A 184 -15.48 -12.04 21.07
N ASP A 185 -14.82 -12.45 22.16
CA ASP A 185 -13.56 -13.19 22.10
C ASP A 185 -13.62 -14.46 21.25
N GLU A 186 -14.68 -15.27 21.39
CA GLU A 186 -14.86 -16.50 20.61
C GLU A 186 -14.98 -16.20 19.11
N ALA A 187 -15.79 -15.20 18.75
CA ALA A 187 -15.95 -14.77 17.36
C ALA A 187 -14.67 -14.17 16.78
N PHE A 188 -13.91 -13.41 17.59
CA PHE A 188 -12.60 -12.88 17.20
C PHE A 188 -11.60 -14.01 16.95
N ARG A 189 -11.46 -14.98 17.88
CA ARG A 189 -10.57 -16.14 17.71
C ARG A 189 -10.91 -16.90 16.44
N ALA A 190 -12.19 -17.28 16.25
CA ALA A 190 -12.62 -17.99 15.06
C ALA A 190 -12.43 -17.20 13.75
N GLY A 191 -12.61 -15.87 13.79
CA GLY A 191 -12.35 -15.00 12.65
C GLY A 191 -10.85 -14.89 12.33
N ARG A 192 -10.04 -14.62 13.35
CA ARG A 192 -8.59 -14.45 13.22
C ARG A 192 -7.91 -15.75 12.80
N SER A 193 -8.29 -16.89 13.38
CA SER A 193 -7.75 -18.20 12.98
C SER A 193 -7.99 -18.46 11.49
N ARG A 194 -9.19 -18.19 10.97
CA ARG A 194 -9.47 -18.34 9.52
C ARG A 194 -8.59 -17.46 8.63
N VAL A 195 -8.29 -16.23 9.06
CA VAL A 195 -7.37 -15.34 8.33
C VAL A 195 -5.96 -15.93 8.34
N LEU A 196 -5.45 -16.32 9.49
CA LEU A 196 -4.09 -16.88 9.62
C LEU A 196 -3.95 -18.21 8.86
N GLU A 197 -4.97 -19.06 8.90
CA GLU A 197 -5.05 -20.30 8.11
C GLU A 197 -5.03 -20.01 6.61
N SER A 198 -5.79 -19.01 6.13
CA SER A 198 -5.78 -18.63 4.72
C SER A 198 -4.42 -18.13 4.25
N LEU A 199 -3.71 -17.37 5.09
CA LEU A 199 -2.35 -16.91 4.81
C LEU A 199 -1.39 -18.12 4.73
N LEU A 200 -1.45 -19.03 5.70
CA LEU A 200 -0.58 -20.22 5.71
C LEU A 200 -0.84 -21.18 4.54
N ALA A 201 -2.07 -21.22 4.02
CA ALA A 201 -2.44 -22.03 2.87
C ALA A 201 -1.88 -21.50 1.54
N MET A 202 -1.47 -20.23 1.48
CA MET A 202 -0.83 -19.68 0.29
C MET A 202 0.53 -20.37 0.05
N PRO A 203 0.89 -20.70 -1.21
CA PRO A 203 2.22 -21.24 -1.52
C PRO A 203 3.37 -20.32 -1.11
N SER A 204 3.14 -19.00 -1.15
CA SER A 204 4.02 -17.98 -0.61
C SER A 204 3.19 -16.81 -0.10
N LEU A 205 3.58 -16.25 1.05
CA LEU A 205 3.01 -15.02 1.60
C LEU A 205 3.45 -13.82 0.76
N TYR A 206 4.71 -13.82 0.30
CA TYR A 206 5.29 -12.73 -0.47
C TYR A 206 5.50 -13.08 -1.95
N ARG A 207 5.22 -12.14 -2.85
CA ARG A 207 5.21 -12.31 -4.31
C ARG A 207 6.54 -11.97 -4.95
N THR A 208 7.24 -10.96 -4.44
CA THR A 208 8.56 -10.58 -4.94
C THR A 208 9.65 -11.50 -4.37
N PRO A 209 10.69 -11.87 -5.15
CA PRO A 209 11.78 -12.70 -4.65
C PRO A 209 12.49 -12.08 -3.44
N VAL A 210 12.73 -10.76 -3.48
CA VAL A 210 13.41 -10.03 -2.40
C VAL A 210 12.60 -10.08 -1.11
N ALA A 211 11.27 -9.85 -1.15
CA ALA A 211 10.43 -9.95 0.03
C ALA A 211 10.38 -11.37 0.59
N ARG A 212 10.34 -12.41 -0.26
CA ARG A 212 10.40 -13.80 0.22
C ARG A 212 11.67 -14.09 1.00
N ASP A 213 12.82 -13.70 0.46
CA ASP A 213 14.11 -13.93 1.10
C ASP A 213 14.23 -13.17 2.43
N LEU A 214 13.64 -11.97 2.51
CA LEU A 214 13.67 -11.15 3.72
C LEU A 214 12.69 -11.61 4.79
N TRP A 215 11.49 -12.08 4.43
CA TRP A 215 10.35 -12.09 5.34
C TRP A 215 9.59 -13.42 5.44
N GLU A 216 9.67 -14.33 4.45
CA GLU A 216 8.78 -15.50 4.38
C GLU A 216 8.91 -16.43 5.59
N SER A 217 10.14 -16.79 5.99
CA SER A 217 10.36 -17.72 7.12
C SER A 217 9.81 -17.15 8.41
N SER A 218 10.24 -15.94 8.78
CA SER A 218 9.82 -15.28 10.02
C SER A 218 8.31 -15.03 10.05
N ALA A 219 7.71 -14.63 8.91
CA ALA A 219 6.26 -14.44 8.84
C ALA A 219 5.49 -15.73 9.10
N ARG A 220 5.91 -16.84 8.49
CA ARG A 220 5.25 -18.14 8.71
C ARG A 220 5.43 -18.66 10.13
N GLU A 221 6.59 -18.45 10.74
CA GLU A 221 6.83 -18.80 12.15
C GLU A 221 5.89 -18.00 13.06
N ASN A 222 5.83 -16.68 12.90
CA ASN A 222 4.97 -15.80 13.68
C ASN A 222 3.48 -16.13 13.52
N VAL A 223 3.01 -16.29 12.28
CA VAL A 223 1.60 -16.61 11.99
C VAL A 223 1.21 -17.96 12.58
N ARG A 224 2.08 -18.97 12.53
CA ARG A 224 1.82 -20.27 13.19
C ARG A 224 1.78 -20.15 14.71
N ALA A 225 2.67 -19.34 15.30
CA ALA A 225 2.69 -19.12 16.74
C ALA A 225 1.40 -18.44 17.22
N GLU A 226 0.93 -17.40 16.52
CA GLU A 226 -0.35 -16.76 16.85
C GLU A 226 -1.52 -17.73 16.70
N LEU A 227 -1.57 -18.49 15.59
CA LEU A 227 -2.63 -19.46 15.36
C LEU A 227 -2.70 -20.51 16.49
N ALA A 228 -1.56 -21.01 16.94
CA ALA A 228 -1.49 -21.94 18.07
C ALA A 228 -1.95 -21.33 19.40
N ALA A 229 -1.76 -20.03 19.60
CA ALA A 229 -2.20 -19.32 20.81
C ALA A 229 -3.71 -18.97 20.79
N LEU A 230 -4.36 -19.05 19.63
CA LEU A 230 -5.80 -18.82 19.46
C LEU A 230 -6.65 -20.09 19.62
N ALA A 231 -6.02 -21.28 19.56
CA ALA A 231 -6.64 -22.59 19.73
C ALA A 231 -6.96 -22.89 21.21
#